data_AF-A0A0S8HVB2-F1
#
_entry.id   AF-A0A0S8HVB2-F1
#
_cell.length_a   1.000
_cell.length_b   1.000
_cell.length_c   1.000
_cell.angle_alpha   90.00
_cell.angle_beta   90.00
_cell.angle_gamma   90.00
#
_symmetry.space_group_name_H-M   'P 1'
#
loop_
_entity.id
_entity.type
_entity.pdbx_description
1 polymer ?
#
loop_
_entity_poly.entity_id
_entity_poly.type
_entity_poly.pdbx_seq_one_letter_code
_entity_poly.pdbx_strand_id
1 'polypeptide(L)'
;MIRPSPRRILFGSDEPIFNALPERVLGNLRSPTSENALLWNLIYPLAQPKISLLNLLRKRPIWGTSSLPETGDEELIPYFWGYSIDGDRLRLLDVVLEDVDGPGLKTEVDLLLLGEQNLVVVEAKHVGGLGRCARFMNRRCPEIHLQADGHVDGCRYWEDDFAYFGSHLDFGPRPEPGEQSPPCHHHYQLARTLLVGYSLSMRLELQLHLWLIVPRNRWRSFERSWQDFTERVRDDDLWRRLRVIAWEDVRELRSDLFKRV
;
A
#
# COMPACT_ATOMS: atom_id res chain seq x y z
N MET A 1 -32.77 13.90 8.90
CA MET A 1 -32.35 12.67 8.19
C MET A 1 -31.51 11.83 9.13
N ILE A 2 -31.98 10.62 9.45
CA ILE A 2 -31.37 9.75 10.46
C ILE A 2 -30.16 9.05 9.81
N ARG A 3 -28.94 9.39 10.24
CA ARG A 3 -27.71 8.66 9.87
C ARG A 3 -27.79 7.25 10.50
N PRO A 4 -27.72 6.15 9.73
CA PRO A 4 -27.56 4.82 10.32
C PRO A 4 -26.21 4.77 11.03
N SER A 5 -26.19 4.54 12.35
CA SER A 5 -24.94 4.53 13.11
C SER A 5 -24.16 3.25 12.84
N PRO A 6 -22.84 3.31 12.54
CA PRO A 6 -21.99 2.14 12.30
C PRO A 6 -21.62 1.36 13.58
N ARG A 7 -22.41 1.48 14.67
CA ARG A 7 -22.06 1.12 16.06
C ARG A 7 -21.64 -0.34 16.33
N ARG A 8 -21.50 -1.21 15.33
CA ARG A 8 -21.00 -2.59 15.50
C ARG A 8 -20.07 -3.12 14.40
N ILE A 9 -19.64 -2.31 13.44
CA ILE A 9 -18.80 -2.81 12.33
C ILE A 9 -17.32 -2.54 12.56
N LEU A 10 -16.96 -1.39 13.12
CA LEU A 10 -15.57 -0.94 13.27
C LEU A 10 -15.20 -0.81 14.75
N PHE A 11 -14.02 -1.31 15.12
CA PHE A 11 -13.43 -1.00 16.42
C PHE A 11 -13.14 0.51 16.53
N GLY A 12 -13.35 1.12 17.70
CA GLY A 12 -13.07 2.55 17.89
C GLY A 12 -13.83 3.45 16.92
N SER A 13 -15.09 3.16 16.60
CA SER A 13 -15.86 3.94 15.61
C SER A 13 -16.04 5.43 15.94
N ASP A 14 -15.64 5.84 17.14
CA ASP A 14 -15.61 7.18 17.70
C ASP A 14 -14.23 7.86 17.61
N GLU A 15 -13.22 7.18 17.06
CA GLU A 15 -11.87 7.73 16.90
C GLU A 15 -11.82 8.95 15.95
N PRO A 16 -10.96 9.95 16.22
CA PRO A 16 -10.91 11.20 15.46
C PRO A 16 -10.66 11.03 13.95
N ILE A 17 -9.91 10.00 13.54
CA ILE A 17 -9.63 9.68 12.14
C ILE A 17 -10.89 9.65 11.27
N PHE A 18 -12.02 9.14 11.79
CA PHE A 18 -13.26 9.02 11.02
C PHE A 18 -13.88 10.37 10.64
N ASN A 19 -13.43 11.47 11.24
CA ASN A 19 -13.82 12.83 10.85
C ASN A 19 -12.89 13.44 9.79
N ALA A 20 -11.69 12.89 9.62
CA ALA A 20 -10.66 13.40 8.69
C ALA A 20 -10.65 12.65 7.35
N LEU A 21 -11.12 11.40 7.31
CA LEU A 21 -11.04 10.56 6.11
C LEU A 21 -11.89 11.09 4.94
N PRO A 22 -11.43 10.94 3.69
CA PRO A 22 -12.22 11.26 2.51
C PRO A 22 -13.55 10.48 2.45
N GLU A 23 -14.61 11.09 1.94
CA GLU A 23 -15.95 10.47 1.88
C GLU A 23 -15.96 9.14 1.10
N ARG A 24 -15.07 8.97 0.11
CA ARG A 24 -14.92 7.69 -0.60
C ARG A 24 -14.44 6.57 0.33
N VAL A 25 -13.46 6.85 1.18
CA VAL A 25 -12.92 5.90 2.17
C VAL A 25 -14.00 5.59 3.20
N LEU A 26 -14.69 6.62 3.71
CA LEU A 26 -15.82 6.46 4.63
C LEU A 26 -16.97 5.63 4.02
N GLY A 27 -17.26 5.85 2.74
CA GLY A 27 -18.25 5.08 1.98
C GLY A 27 -17.92 3.59 1.95
N ASN A 28 -16.65 3.24 1.69
CA ASN A 28 -16.20 1.85 1.72
C ASN A 28 -16.32 1.25 3.12
N LEU A 29 -15.91 1.98 4.15
CA LEU A 29 -15.91 1.53 5.56
C LEU A 29 -17.30 1.20 6.12
N ARG A 30 -18.38 1.71 5.51
CA ARG A 30 -19.76 1.39 5.91
C ARG A 30 -20.14 -0.07 5.64
N SER A 31 -19.43 -0.76 4.75
CA SER A 31 -19.65 -2.18 4.49
C SER A 31 -18.69 -3.05 5.31
N PRO A 32 -19.19 -4.03 6.09
CA PRO A 32 -18.35 -4.92 6.91
C PRO A 32 -17.47 -5.85 6.08
N THR A 33 -17.81 -6.05 4.80
CA THR A 33 -17.04 -6.88 3.86
C THR A 33 -16.07 -6.06 3.01
N SER A 34 -16.01 -4.74 3.20
CA SER A 34 -15.02 -3.90 2.49
C SER A 34 -13.62 -4.20 2.98
N GLU A 35 -12.64 -4.16 2.07
CA GLU A 35 -11.24 -4.37 2.42
C GLU A 35 -10.74 -3.33 3.44
N ASN A 36 -11.24 -2.09 3.33
CA ASN A 36 -10.95 -1.01 4.27
C ASN A 36 -11.43 -1.32 5.69
N ALA A 37 -12.67 -1.80 5.85
CA ALA A 37 -13.22 -2.16 7.16
C ALA A 37 -12.48 -3.37 7.75
N LEU A 38 -12.16 -4.35 6.93
CA LEU A 38 -11.41 -5.52 7.33
C LEU A 38 -9.99 -5.13 7.80
N LEU A 39 -9.29 -4.28 7.05
CA LEU A 39 -7.93 -3.84 7.38
C LEU A 39 -7.92 -3.04 8.69
N TRP A 40 -8.84 -2.08 8.82
CA TRP A 40 -9.00 -1.32 10.06
C TRP A 40 -9.18 -2.26 11.25
N ASN A 41 -10.13 -3.20 11.16
CA ASN A 41 -10.43 -4.14 12.23
C ASN A 41 -9.31 -5.16 12.50
N LEU A 42 -8.41 -5.36 11.55
CA LEU A 42 -7.23 -6.20 11.72
C LEU A 42 -6.14 -5.48 12.55
N ILE A 43 -5.86 -4.22 12.22
CA ILE A 43 -4.68 -3.49 12.70
C ILE A 43 -5.00 -2.60 13.89
N TYR A 44 -6.11 -1.88 13.88
CA TYR A 44 -6.45 -0.92 14.94
C TYR A 44 -6.41 -1.53 16.36
N PRO A 45 -6.96 -2.74 16.62
CA PRO A 45 -6.88 -3.34 17.94
C PRO A 45 -5.46 -3.75 18.38
N LEU A 46 -4.52 -3.87 17.44
CA LEU A 46 -3.12 -4.19 17.71
C LEU A 46 -2.28 -2.94 17.97
N ALA A 47 -2.67 -1.82 17.36
CA ALA A 47 -1.89 -0.60 17.30
C ALA A 47 -2.57 0.50 18.11
N GLN A 48 -2.44 0.42 19.44
CA GLN A 48 -3.00 1.38 20.40
C GLN A 48 -1.89 1.85 21.36
N PRO A 49 -1.12 2.92 21.04
CA PRO A 49 -1.13 3.71 19.79
C PRO A 49 -0.11 3.22 18.75
N LYS A 50 0.74 2.25 19.10
CA LYS A 50 1.86 1.78 18.29
C LYS A 50 1.87 0.26 18.18
N ILE A 51 2.55 -0.24 17.16
CA ILE A 51 2.78 -1.67 16.95
C ILE A 51 4.28 -1.95 16.87
N SER A 52 4.76 -2.90 17.67
CA SER A 52 6.15 -3.35 17.58
C SER A 52 6.43 -3.99 16.22
N LEU A 53 7.41 -3.45 15.51
CA LEU A 53 7.94 -3.99 14.26
C LEU A 53 8.46 -5.41 14.48
N LEU A 54 9.17 -5.67 15.58
CA LEU A 54 9.71 -7.01 15.86
C LEU A 54 8.61 -8.05 16.03
N ASN A 55 7.48 -7.69 16.66
CA ASN A 55 6.34 -8.60 16.78
C ASN A 55 5.74 -8.94 15.42
N LEU A 56 5.64 -7.97 14.50
CA LEU A 56 5.23 -8.22 13.12
C LEU A 56 6.25 -9.09 12.36
N LEU A 57 7.55 -8.79 12.49
CA LEU A 57 8.63 -9.51 11.80
C LEU A 57 8.81 -10.95 12.29
N ARG A 58 8.53 -11.23 13.57
CA ARG A 58 8.61 -12.58 14.16
C ARG A 58 7.61 -13.56 13.58
N LYS A 59 6.50 -13.08 13.00
CA LYS A 59 5.57 -13.95 12.29
C LYS A 59 6.23 -14.38 10.98
N ARG A 60 6.35 -15.69 10.77
CA ARG A 60 6.95 -16.25 9.55
C ARG A 60 6.10 -15.79 8.35
N PRO A 61 6.66 -15.01 7.42
CA PRO A 61 5.88 -14.53 6.29
C PRO A 61 5.50 -15.71 5.37
N ILE A 62 4.41 -15.54 4.62
CA ILE A 62 4.05 -16.46 3.54
C ILE A 62 5.16 -16.48 2.48
N TRP A 63 5.75 -15.30 2.21
CA TRP A 63 6.85 -15.12 1.28
C TRP A 63 7.75 -13.96 1.73
N GLY A 64 9.06 -14.06 1.47
CA GLY A 64 10.06 -13.06 1.81
C GLY A 64 10.89 -13.44 3.03
N THR A 65 11.79 -12.53 3.43
CA THR A 65 12.77 -12.80 4.50
C THR A 65 12.07 -12.93 5.86
N SER A 66 12.40 -13.96 6.65
CA SER A 66 11.82 -14.14 8.00
C SER A 66 12.46 -13.26 9.07
N SER A 67 13.72 -12.87 8.91
CA SER A 67 14.48 -12.08 9.88
C SER A 67 15.35 -11.05 9.17
N LEU A 68 15.28 -9.79 9.60
CA LEU A 68 16.19 -8.74 9.15
C LEU A 68 17.16 -8.47 10.31
N PRO A 69 18.45 -8.85 10.20
CA PRO A 69 19.39 -8.78 11.32
C PRO A 69 19.62 -7.36 11.85
N GLU A 70 19.39 -6.35 11.01
CA GLU A 70 19.63 -4.94 11.31
C GLU A 70 18.44 -4.23 11.96
N THR A 71 17.27 -4.88 12.00
CA THR A 71 16.05 -4.24 12.51
C THR A 71 15.92 -4.47 14.01
N GLY A 72 16.26 -3.43 14.79
CA GLY A 72 15.94 -3.37 16.22
C GLY A 72 14.43 -3.40 16.48
N ASP A 73 14.03 -3.70 17.72
CA ASP A 73 12.63 -3.54 18.09
C ASP A 73 12.29 -2.05 18.09
N GLU A 74 11.29 -1.69 17.29
CA GLU A 74 10.86 -0.33 17.05
C GLU A 74 9.34 -0.27 17.10
N GLU A 75 8.82 0.78 17.72
CA GLU A 75 7.39 1.03 17.82
C GLU A 75 6.90 1.85 16.62
N LEU A 76 6.04 1.26 15.80
CA LEU A 76 5.51 1.89 14.59
C LEU A 76 4.15 2.52 14.83
N ILE A 77 3.98 3.75 14.38
CA ILE A 77 2.71 4.48 14.41
C ILE A 77 1.92 4.17 13.13
N PRO A 78 0.67 3.67 13.24
CA PRO A 78 -0.15 3.38 12.07
C PRO A 78 -0.77 4.65 11.47
N TYR A 79 -0.70 4.75 10.14
CA TYR A 79 -1.40 5.73 9.33
C TYR A 79 -2.27 5.00 8.31
N PHE A 80 -3.59 5.06 8.48
CA PHE A 80 -4.56 4.43 7.58
C PHE A 80 -4.94 5.41 6.47
N TRP A 81 -4.75 5.01 5.21
CA TRP A 81 -4.97 5.90 4.07
C TRP A 81 -4.23 7.25 4.20
N GLY A 82 -3.11 7.24 4.93
CA GLY A 82 -2.26 8.39 5.23
C GLY A 82 -2.68 9.26 6.42
N TYR A 83 -3.64 8.81 7.25
CA TYR A 83 -4.08 9.52 8.46
C TYR A 83 -3.78 8.72 9.73
N SER A 84 -3.29 9.38 10.79
CA SER A 84 -3.14 8.78 12.12
C SER A 84 -4.51 8.50 12.75
N ILE A 85 -4.54 7.76 13.85
CA ILE A 85 -5.77 7.52 14.64
C ILE A 85 -6.37 8.85 15.13
N ASP A 86 -5.51 9.82 15.46
CA ASP A 86 -5.91 11.18 15.87
C ASP A 86 -6.42 12.05 14.71
N GLY A 87 -6.38 11.54 13.48
CA GLY A 87 -6.85 12.23 12.27
C GLY A 87 -5.82 13.16 11.63
N ASP A 88 -4.57 13.13 12.10
CA ASP A 88 -3.50 13.92 11.51
C ASP A 88 -3.00 13.29 10.21
N ARG A 89 -2.77 14.13 9.20
CA ARG A 89 -2.19 13.71 7.93
C ARG A 89 -0.70 13.41 8.11
N LEU A 90 -0.22 12.31 7.53
CA LEU A 90 1.20 11.99 7.54
C LEU A 90 2.01 13.11 6.88
N ARG A 91 3.00 13.63 7.62
CA ARG A 91 3.87 14.71 7.16
C ARG A 91 4.52 14.35 5.82
N LEU A 92 4.55 15.31 4.90
CA LEU A 92 5.11 15.20 3.53
C LEU A 92 4.37 14.27 2.57
N LEU A 93 3.36 13.50 3.01
CA LEU A 93 2.66 12.56 2.15
C LEU A 93 1.99 13.26 0.96
N ASP A 94 1.33 14.40 1.18
CA ASP A 94 0.64 15.10 0.09
C ASP A 94 1.61 15.72 -0.92
N VAL A 95 2.79 16.15 -0.48
CA VAL A 95 3.86 16.61 -1.38
C VAL A 95 4.36 15.44 -2.23
N VAL A 96 4.61 14.28 -1.62
CA VAL A 96 5.03 13.08 -2.34
C VAL A 96 3.96 12.61 -3.33
N LEU A 97 2.68 12.64 -2.94
CA LEU A 97 1.57 12.30 -3.85
C LEU A 97 1.43 13.31 -4.99
N GLU A 98 1.79 14.58 -4.79
CA GLU A 98 1.87 15.55 -5.89
C GLU A 98 3.03 15.24 -6.83
N ASP A 99 4.22 14.99 -6.30
CA ASP A 99 5.41 14.71 -7.10
C ASP A 99 5.25 13.41 -7.92
N VAL A 100 4.72 12.35 -7.30
CA VAL A 100 4.60 11.01 -7.92
C VAL A 100 3.36 10.90 -8.81
N ASP A 101 2.18 11.33 -8.34
CA ASP A 101 0.94 11.12 -9.09
C ASP A 101 0.52 12.33 -9.93
N GLY A 102 0.96 13.54 -9.56
CA GLY A 102 0.53 14.76 -10.22
C GLY A 102 -0.98 14.98 -10.16
N PRO A 103 -1.55 15.80 -11.05
CA PRO A 103 -2.98 16.08 -11.02
C PRO A 103 -3.81 14.82 -11.28
N GLY A 104 -4.90 14.65 -10.52
CA GLY A 104 -5.86 13.56 -10.68
C GLY A 104 -5.92 12.60 -9.48
N LEU A 105 -6.18 11.32 -9.77
CA LEU A 105 -6.38 10.30 -8.74
C LEU A 105 -5.06 9.92 -8.07
N LYS A 106 -4.90 10.36 -6.81
CA LYS A 106 -3.75 10.02 -5.97
C LYS A 106 -3.73 8.55 -5.57
N THR A 107 -2.53 8.04 -5.32
CA THR A 107 -2.30 6.72 -4.74
C THR A 107 -2.85 6.71 -3.32
N GLU A 108 -3.84 5.88 -3.07
CA GLU A 108 -4.25 5.54 -1.71
C GLU A 108 -3.42 4.34 -1.25
N VAL A 109 -2.46 4.61 -0.39
CA VAL A 109 -1.74 3.56 0.34
C VAL A 109 -2.65 3.06 1.46
N ASP A 110 -2.92 1.76 1.52
CA ASP A 110 -3.87 1.19 2.48
C ASP A 110 -3.44 1.44 3.94
N LEU A 111 -2.16 1.16 4.24
CA LEU A 111 -1.58 1.37 5.56
C LEU A 111 -0.10 1.74 5.46
N LEU A 112 0.32 2.71 6.27
CA LEU A 112 1.70 3.09 6.50
C LEU A 112 2.00 2.84 7.98
N LEU A 113 3.11 2.20 8.30
CA LEU A 113 3.59 2.06 9.67
C LEU A 113 4.91 2.83 9.79
N LEU A 114 4.88 3.91 10.56
CA LEU A 114 5.98 4.87 10.67
C LEU A 114 6.76 4.65 11.96
N GLY A 115 8.05 4.33 11.84
CA GLY A 115 9.02 4.31 12.94
C GLY A 115 9.99 5.49 12.91
N GLU A 116 10.96 5.45 13.80
CA GLU A 116 12.16 6.30 13.84
C GLU A 116 13.19 5.95 12.75
N GLN A 117 13.27 4.69 12.34
CA GLN A 117 14.23 4.16 11.36
C GLN A 117 13.56 3.50 10.17
N ASN A 118 12.32 3.01 10.32
CA ASN A 118 11.64 2.24 9.28
C ASN A 118 10.33 2.91 8.84
N LEU A 119 10.05 2.80 7.53
CA LEU A 119 8.75 3.06 6.95
C LEU A 119 8.24 1.75 6.33
N VAL A 120 7.17 1.19 6.87
CA VAL A 120 6.49 0.05 6.25
C VAL A 120 5.29 0.53 5.47
N VAL A 121 5.33 0.31 4.15
CA VAL A 121 4.23 0.57 3.24
C VAL A 121 3.49 -0.74 3.01
N VAL A 122 2.18 -0.74 3.22
CA VAL A 122 1.37 -1.95 3.14
C VAL A 122 0.29 -1.79 2.08
N GLU A 123 0.25 -2.75 1.15
CA GLU A 123 -0.91 -3.03 0.32
C GLU A 123 -1.69 -4.18 0.96
N ALA A 124 -2.97 -3.99 1.26
CA ALA A 124 -3.80 -5.02 1.87
C ALA A 124 -4.87 -5.48 0.89
N LYS A 125 -5.01 -6.79 0.71
CA LYS A 125 -6.04 -7.37 -0.15
C LYS A 125 -6.69 -8.56 0.54
N HIS A 126 -8.01 -8.62 0.49
CA HIS A 126 -8.80 -9.70 1.08
C HIS A 126 -9.66 -10.40 0.03
N VAL A 127 -10.36 -9.63 -0.80
CA VAL A 127 -11.26 -10.14 -1.85
C VAL A 127 -10.84 -9.65 -3.24
N GLY A 128 -10.25 -8.47 -3.34
CA GLY A 128 -9.73 -7.90 -4.59
C GLY A 128 -8.47 -8.60 -5.10
N GLY A 129 -8.02 -8.14 -6.28
CA GLY A 129 -6.68 -8.40 -6.81
C GLY A 129 -5.81 -7.15 -6.70
N LEU A 130 -4.53 -7.26 -7.10
CA LEU A 130 -3.67 -6.09 -7.22
C LEU A 130 -4.18 -5.15 -8.31
N GLY A 131 -4.10 -3.84 -8.05
CA GLY A 131 -4.64 -2.81 -8.92
C GLY A 131 -3.89 -2.71 -10.25
N ARG A 132 -4.64 -2.77 -11.35
CA ARG A 132 -4.13 -2.67 -12.71
C ARG A 132 -4.26 -1.25 -13.27
N CYS A 133 -3.53 -0.94 -14.35
CA CYS A 133 -3.65 0.36 -15.01
C CYS A 133 -5.05 0.57 -15.61
N ALA A 134 -5.88 1.37 -14.95
CA ALA A 134 -7.24 1.68 -15.39
C ALA A 134 -7.29 2.45 -16.70
N ARG A 135 -6.28 3.28 -17.01
CA ARG A 135 -6.16 3.96 -18.30
C ARG A 135 -6.07 2.95 -19.44
N PHE A 136 -5.20 1.95 -19.31
CA PHE A 136 -5.08 0.88 -20.31
C PHE A 136 -6.38 0.06 -20.43
N MET A 137 -6.95 -0.39 -19.30
CA MET A 137 -8.21 -1.15 -19.30
C MET A 137 -9.36 -0.42 -20.01
N ASN A 138 -9.38 0.91 -19.91
CA ASN A 138 -10.40 1.76 -20.52
C ASN A 138 -9.99 2.31 -21.90
N ARG A 139 -8.95 1.77 -22.54
CA ARG A 139 -8.44 2.22 -23.86
C ARG A 139 -8.04 3.70 -23.91
N ARG A 140 -7.52 4.22 -22.79
CA ARG A 140 -7.06 5.61 -22.59
C ARG A 140 -5.59 5.68 -22.14
N CYS A 141 -4.81 4.61 -22.36
CA CYS A 141 -3.38 4.65 -22.06
C CYS A 141 -2.67 5.46 -23.16
N PRO A 142 -2.00 6.58 -22.83
CA PRO A 142 -1.41 7.46 -23.84
C PRO A 142 -0.26 6.81 -24.60
N GLU A 143 0.43 5.82 -24.01
CA GLU A 143 1.52 5.10 -24.68
C GLU A 143 1.05 4.17 -25.80
N ILE A 144 -0.12 3.54 -25.62
CA ILE A 144 -0.62 2.49 -26.52
C ILE A 144 -1.77 2.97 -27.39
N HIS A 145 -2.65 3.81 -26.85
CA HIS A 145 -3.91 4.22 -27.46
C HIS A 145 -3.85 5.69 -27.90
N LEU A 146 -3.02 5.99 -28.91
CA LEU A 146 -2.78 7.35 -29.43
C LEU A 146 -4.03 8.09 -29.96
N GLN A 147 -5.15 7.39 -30.15
CA GLN A 147 -6.36 7.94 -30.78
C GLN A 147 -7.49 8.31 -29.80
N ALA A 148 -7.27 8.19 -28.49
CA ALA A 148 -8.25 8.57 -27.48
C ALA A 148 -8.01 10.03 -27.02
N ASP A 149 -8.67 10.98 -27.69
CA ASP A 149 -9.00 12.32 -27.16
C ASP A 149 -7.86 13.34 -26.94
N GLY A 150 -6.96 13.50 -27.91
CA GLY A 150 -6.17 14.74 -28.04
C GLY A 150 -5.24 15.07 -26.86
N HIS A 151 -4.94 14.11 -25.98
CA HIS A 151 -3.88 14.23 -25.00
C HIS A 151 -2.55 13.95 -25.67
N VAL A 152 -1.75 15.02 -25.80
CA VAL A 152 -0.43 15.03 -26.43
C VAL A 152 0.67 14.58 -25.45
N ASP A 153 0.37 14.62 -24.14
CA ASP A 153 1.37 14.33 -23.10
C ASP A 153 1.39 12.82 -22.79
N GLY A 154 2.59 12.26 -22.67
CA GLY A 154 2.78 10.86 -22.35
C GLY A 154 2.34 10.51 -20.93
N CYS A 155 2.45 9.23 -20.62
CA CYS A 155 2.19 8.73 -19.29
C CYS A 155 3.32 9.20 -18.37
N ARG A 156 2.99 10.05 -17.40
CA ARG A 156 3.90 10.49 -16.33
C ARG A 156 4.86 9.42 -15.81
N TYR A 157 4.37 8.21 -15.53
CA TYR A 157 5.19 7.11 -15.00
C TYR A 157 6.24 6.53 -15.98
N TRP A 158 6.28 7.03 -17.21
CA TRP A 158 7.25 6.71 -18.26
C TRP A 158 8.08 7.92 -18.70
N GLU A 159 7.83 9.12 -18.15
CA GLU A 159 8.41 10.39 -18.62
C GLU A 159 8.98 11.28 -17.53
N ASP A 160 8.28 11.44 -16.41
CA ASP A 160 8.64 12.38 -15.35
C ASP A 160 9.59 11.73 -14.36
N ASP A 161 10.78 12.31 -14.16
CA ASP A 161 11.84 11.77 -13.32
C ASP A 161 11.36 11.29 -11.94
N PHE A 162 10.50 12.04 -11.26
CA PHE A 162 10.03 11.68 -9.90
C PHE A 162 8.98 10.56 -9.89
N ALA A 163 8.25 10.42 -10.99
CA ALA A 163 7.20 9.40 -11.15
C ALA A 163 7.67 8.21 -12.00
N TYR A 164 8.86 8.28 -12.57
CA TYR A 164 9.34 7.34 -13.56
C TYR A 164 9.51 5.96 -12.95
N PHE A 165 8.75 4.96 -13.44
CA PHE A 165 8.86 3.61 -12.91
C PHE A 165 10.27 3.04 -13.06
N GLY A 166 10.97 3.39 -14.14
CA GLY A 166 12.31 2.86 -14.42
C GLY A 166 13.39 3.24 -13.39
N SER A 167 13.12 4.21 -12.51
CA SER A 167 14.03 4.59 -11.42
C SER A 167 14.22 3.47 -10.39
N HIS A 168 13.17 2.71 -10.10
CA HIS A 168 13.18 1.65 -9.07
C HIS A 168 12.72 0.29 -9.56
N LEU A 169 12.11 0.24 -10.74
CA LEU A 169 11.54 -0.97 -11.32
C LEU A 169 12.13 -1.24 -12.71
N ASP A 170 12.28 -2.51 -13.06
CA ASP A 170 12.60 -2.94 -14.42
C ASP A 170 11.33 -3.45 -15.13
N PHE A 171 10.60 -2.52 -15.75
CA PHE A 171 9.51 -2.87 -16.66
C PHE A 171 9.98 -3.11 -18.09
N GLY A 172 11.28 -3.05 -18.36
CA GLY A 172 11.80 -3.03 -19.72
C GLY A 172 11.53 -1.70 -20.43
N PRO A 173 11.46 -1.71 -21.78
CA PRO A 173 11.30 -0.49 -22.55
C PRO A 173 9.92 0.16 -22.34
N ARG A 174 9.87 1.45 -22.67
CA ARG A 174 8.61 2.21 -22.73
C ARG A 174 7.67 1.54 -23.75
N PRO A 175 6.38 1.35 -23.42
CA PRO A 175 5.43 0.73 -24.33
C PRO A 175 5.23 1.57 -25.60
N GLU A 176 5.03 0.88 -26.72
CA GLU A 176 4.83 1.49 -28.03
C GLU A 176 3.35 1.45 -28.48
N PRO A 177 2.96 2.37 -29.38
CA PRO A 177 1.61 2.37 -29.95
C PRO A 177 1.23 1.03 -30.60
N GLY A 178 0.04 0.52 -30.27
CA GLY A 178 -0.48 -0.73 -30.84
C GLY A 178 0.01 -2.02 -30.19
N GLU A 179 0.88 -1.95 -29.18
CA GLU A 179 1.23 -3.12 -28.36
C GLU A 179 0.01 -3.72 -27.63
N GLN A 180 0.07 -5.02 -27.35
CA GLN A 180 -1.05 -5.73 -26.72
C GLN A 180 -1.32 -5.29 -25.27
N SER A 181 -0.29 -4.93 -24.51
CA SER A 181 -0.40 -4.49 -23.12
C SER A 181 0.89 -3.81 -22.69
N PRO A 182 0.83 -2.70 -21.92
CA PRO A 182 2.02 -2.08 -21.41
C PRO A 182 2.59 -2.96 -20.28
N PRO A 183 3.92 -3.03 -20.12
CA PRO A 183 4.55 -3.89 -19.11
C PRO A 183 4.16 -3.50 -17.67
N CYS A 184 3.87 -2.21 -17.43
CA CYS A 184 3.41 -1.73 -16.14
C CYS A 184 1.94 -2.08 -15.82
N HIS A 185 1.15 -2.60 -16.77
CA HIS A 185 -0.30 -2.78 -16.60
C HIS A 185 -0.66 -3.62 -15.37
N HIS A 186 0.01 -4.77 -15.22
CA HIS A 186 -0.30 -5.76 -14.19
C HIS A 186 0.11 -5.32 -12.79
N HIS A 187 1.08 -4.41 -12.69
CA HIS A 187 1.72 -3.99 -11.43
C HIS A 187 1.46 -2.53 -11.08
N TYR A 188 0.60 -1.86 -11.84
CA TYR A 188 0.45 -0.41 -11.81
C TYR A 188 0.25 0.17 -10.40
N GLN A 189 -0.68 -0.39 -9.63
CA GLN A 189 -0.93 0.12 -8.27
C GLN A 189 0.25 -0.14 -7.35
N LEU A 190 0.83 -1.35 -7.39
CA LEU A 190 1.95 -1.71 -6.53
C LEU A 190 3.21 -0.88 -6.85
N ALA A 191 3.44 -0.59 -8.14
CA ALA A 191 4.51 0.28 -8.60
C ALA A 191 4.34 1.72 -8.08
N ARG A 192 3.12 2.27 -8.13
CA ARG A 192 2.81 3.59 -7.56
C ARG A 192 3.00 3.60 -6.05
N THR A 193 2.51 2.58 -5.36
CA THR A 193 2.71 2.41 -3.91
C THR A 193 4.21 2.37 -3.55
N LEU A 194 5.03 1.68 -4.35
CA LEU A 194 6.49 1.65 -4.17
C LEU A 194 7.11 3.03 -4.37
N LEU A 195 6.76 3.76 -5.45
CA LEU A 195 7.31 5.10 -5.69
C LEU A 195 6.94 6.10 -4.61
N VAL A 196 5.70 6.07 -4.11
CA VAL A 196 5.26 6.87 -2.96
C VAL A 196 6.05 6.49 -1.71
N GLY A 197 6.18 5.19 -1.44
CA GLY A 197 6.96 4.67 -0.31
C GLY A 197 8.41 5.13 -0.34
N TYR A 198 9.06 4.98 -1.48
CA TYR A 198 10.47 5.35 -1.68
C TYR A 198 10.68 6.86 -1.56
N SER A 199 9.84 7.64 -2.23
CA SER A 199 9.90 9.10 -2.17
C SER A 199 9.69 9.63 -0.75
N LEU A 200 8.81 8.99 0.02
CA LEU A 200 8.56 9.35 1.41
C LEU A 200 9.70 8.90 2.32
N SER A 201 10.22 7.68 2.15
CA SER A 201 11.33 7.16 2.95
C SER A 201 12.60 7.99 2.76
N MET A 202 12.89 8.42 1.53
CA MET A 202 14.02 9.30 1.23
C MET A 202 13.91 10.66 1.94
N ARG A 203 12.72 11.28 1.91
CA ARG A 203 12.49 12.60 2.55
C ARG A 203 12.46 12.52 4.08
N LEU A 204 12.10 11.37 4.63
CA LEU A 204 12.08 11.12 6.06
C LEU A 204 13.36 10.45 6.58
N GLU A 205 14.30 10.12 5.69
CA GLU A 205 15.55 9.41 5.99
C GLU A 205 15.31 8.04 6.67
N LEU A 206 14.31 7.30 6.19
CA LEU A 206 13.89 6.00 6.71
C LEU A 206 14.23 4.85 5.76
N GLN A 207 14.37 3.65 6.33
CA GLN A 207 14.44 2.40 5.58
C GLN A 207 13.05 1.97 5.11
N LEU A 208 12.87 1.83 3.78
CA LEU A 208 11.61 1.40 3.20
C LEU A 208 11.42 -0.12 3.29
N HIS A 209 10.25 -0.53 3.73
CA HIS A 209 9.68 -1.87 3.54
C HIS A 209 8.40 -1.77 2.73
N LEU A 210 8.15 -2.77 1.87
CA LEU A 210 6.89 -2.88 1.14
C LEU A 210 6.29 -4.26 1.35
N TRP A 211 5.14 -4.30 2.01
CA TRP A 211 4.48 -5.54 2.41
C TRP A 211 3.13 -5.70 1.73
N LEU A 212 2.78 -6.95 1.46
CA LEU A 212 1.45 -7.37 1.04
C LEU A 212 0.78 -8.16 2.17
N ILE A 213 -0.41 -7.75 2.60
CA ILE A 213 -1.20 -8.50 3.59
C ILE A 213 -2.38 -9.16 2.88
N VAL A 214 -2.37 -10.50 2.81
CA VAL A 214 -3.39 -11.32 2.10
C VAL A 214 -3.83 -12.55 2.90
N PRO A 215 -5.09 -13.02 2.78
CA PRO A 215 -5.50 -14.25 3.44
C PRO A 215 -4.62 -15.41 2.97
N ARG A 216 -4.20 -16.29 3.88
CA ARG A 216 -3.29 -17.38 3.55
C ARG A 216 -3.83 -18.27 2.43
N ASN A 217 -5.12 -18.58 2.46
CA ASN A 217 -5.80 -19.39 1.45
C ASN A 217 -5.85 -18.74 0.06
N ARG A 218 -5.58 -17.43 -0.02
CA ARG A 218 -5.61 -16.63 -1.24
C ARG A 218 -4.24 -16.34 -1.83
N TRP A 219 -3.17 -16.64 -1.12
CA TRP A 219 -1.79 -16.37 -1.57
C TRP A 219 -1.53 -16.84 -3.01
N ARG A 220 -1.97 -18.06 -3.36
CA ARG A 220 -1.79 -18.62 -4.72
C ARG A 220 -2.33 -17.72 -5.84
N SER A 221 -3.35 -16.89 -5.57
CA SER A 221 -3.90 -15.96 -6.57
C SER A 221 -3.04 -14.70 -6.79
N PHE A 222 -2.11 -14.42 -5.88
CA PHE A 222 -1.19 -13.28 -5.92
C PHE A 222 0.25 -13.69 -6.24
N GLU A 223 0.63 -14.92 -5.89
CA GLU A 223 2.01 -15.41 -5.90
C GLU A 223 2.77 -15.09 -7.17
N ARG A 224 2.23 -15.43 -8.34
CA ARG A 224 2.88 -15.16 -9.62
C ARG A 224 3.08 -13.66 -9.89
N SER A 225 2.07 -12.85 -9.59
CA SER A 225 2.16 -11.39 -9.78
C SER A 225 3.12 -10.76 -8.79
N TRP A 226 3.13 -11.22 -7.53
CA TRP A 226 4.06 -10.73 -6.53
C TRP A 226 5.50 -11.08 -6.88
N GLN A 227 5.78 -12.33 -7.26
CA GLN A 227 7.12 -12.76 -7.66
C GLN A 227 7.62 -11.96 -8.88
N ASP A 228 6.81 -11.85 -9.93
CA ASP A 228 7.16 -11.05 -11.11
C ASP A 228 7.38 -9.57 -10.75
N PHE A 229 6.61 -9.00 -9.81
CA PHE A 229 6.88 -7.65 -9.33
C PHE A 229 8.21 -7.56 -8.58
N THR A 230 8.49 -8.50 -7.67
CA THR A 230 9.72 -8.46 -6.86
C THR A 230 10.97 -8.63 -7.70
N GLU A 231 10.92 -9.44 -8.76
CA GLU A 231 12.03 -9.60 -9.72
C GLU A 231 12.35 -8.32 -10.50
N ARG A 232 11.41 -7.37 -10.55
CA ARG A 232 11.60 -6.07 -11.20
C ARG A 232 12.18 -5.02 -10.27
N VAL A 233 12.20 -5.24 -8.96
CA VAL A 233 12.75 -4.26 -8.01
C VAL A 233 14.27 -4.21 -8.19
N ARG A 234 14.79 -3.00 -8.50
CA ARG A 234 16.22 -2.79 -8.81
C ARG A 234 17.12 -2.73 -7.58
N ASP A 235 16.55 -2.40 -6.42
CA ASP A 235 17.27 -2.23 -5.16
C ASP A 235 17.26 -3.55 -4.37
N ASP A 236 18.44 -4.18 -4.26
CA ASP A 236 18.64 -5.45 -3.55
C ASP A 236 18.25 -5.37 -2.06
N ASP A 237 18.47 -4.22 -1.42
CA ASP A 237 18.15 -4.04 -0.01
C ASP A 237 16.66 -3.88 0.18
N LEU A 238 15.99 -3.13 -0.71
CA LEU A 238 14.53 -3.07 -0.72
C LEU A 238 13.93 -4.46 -0.99
N TRP A 239 14.50 -5.22 -1.93
CA TRP A 239 14.05 -6.58 -2.24
C TRP A 239 14.03 -7.47 -0.99
N ARG A 240 15.06 -7.41 -0.14
CA ARG A 240 15.12 -8.16 1.14
C ARG A 240 14.04 -7.75 2.14
N ARG A 241 13.51 -6.54 2.02
CA ARG A 241 12.44 -5.95 2.85
C ARG A 241 11.04 -6.11 2.26
N LEU A 242 10.91 -6.75 1.09
CA LEU A 242 9.62 -7.17 0.53
C LEU A 242 9.09 -8.39 1.27
N ARG A 243 7.82 -8.34 1.69
CA ARG A 243 7.19 -9.45 2.42
C ARG A 243 5.73 -9.65 2.06
N VAL A 244 5.28 -10.89 2.24
CA VAL A 244 3.86 -11.23 2.21
C VAL A 244 3.47 -11.84 3.54
N ILE A 245 2.50 -11.23 4.22
CA ILE A 245 2.05 -11.63 5.55
C ILE A 245 0.60 -12.09 5.48
N ALA A 246 0.29 -13.17 6.20
CA ALA A 246 -1.08 -13.66 6.28
C ALA A 246 -1.93 -12.75 7.18
N TRP A 247 -3.18 -12.49 6.78
CA TRP A 247 -4.16 -11.83 7.66
C TRP A 247 -4.31 -12.57 8.99
N GLU A 248 -4.27 -13.90 8.93
CA GLU A 248 -4.37 -14.79 10.07
C GLU A 248 -3.22 -14.57 11.06
N ASP A 249 -1.99 -14.43 10.57
CA ASP A 249 -0.80 -14.23 11.41
C ASP A 249 -0.83 -12.88 12.12
N VAL A 250 -1.29 -11.84 11.43
CA VAL A 250 -1.50 -10.51 12.02
C VAL A 250 -2.59 -10.58 13.10
N ARG A 251 -3.69 -11.29 12.83
CA ARG A 251 -4.79 -11.45 13.80
C ARG A 251 -4.34 -12.19 15.06
N GLU A 252 -3.44 -13.15 14.95
CA GLU A 252 -2.90 -13.90 16.09
C GLU A 252 -2.07 -13.03 17.05
N LEU A 253 -1.45 -11.95 16.57
CA LEU A 253 -0.74 -11.00 17.44
C LEU A 253 -1.64 -10.44 18.55
N ARG A 254 -2.93 -10.31 18.25
CA ARG A 254 -3.95 -9.89 19.22
C ARG A 254 -4.07 -10.89 20.36
N SER A 255 -4.13 -12.18 20.03
CA SER A 255 -4.28 -13.26 21.00
C SER A 255 -3.08 -13.37 21.93
N ASP A 256 -1.88 -13.05 21.43
CA ASP A 256 -0.64 -13.05 22.21
C ASP A 256 -0.57 -11.87 23.19
N LEU A 257 -1.16 -10.72 22.84
CA LEU A 257 -1.30 -9.55 23.73
C LEU A 257 -2.27 -9.83 24.88
N PHE A 258 -3.43 -10.45 24.60
CA PHE A 258 -4.43 -10.77 25.64
C PHE A 258 -4.03 -11.93 26.57
N LYS A 259 -3.04 -12.75 26.21
CA LYS A 259 -2.49 -13.82 27.08
C LYS A 259 -1.42 -13.34 28.06
N ARG A 260 -0.94 -12.10 27.90
CA ARG A 260 0.09 -11.48 28.77
C ARG A 260 -0.50 -10.57 29.86
N VAL A 261 -1.83 -10.54 29.98
CA VAL A 261 -2.59 -9.91 31.08
C VAL A 261 -3.19 -11.03 31.93
#